data_AF-A0A970PPU0-F1
#
_entry.id   AF-A0A970PPU0-F1
#
_cell.length_a   1.000
_cell.length_b   1.000
_cell.length_c   1.000
_cell.angle_alpha   90.00
_cell.angle_beta   90.00
_cell.angle_gamma   90.00
#
_symmetry.space_group_name_H-M   'P 1'
#
loop_
_entity.id
_entity.type
_entity.pdbx_description
1 polymer ?
#
loop_
_entity_poly.entity_id
_entity_poly.type
_entity_poly.pdbx_seq_one_letter_code
_entity_poly.pdbx_strand_id
1 'polypeptide(L)'
;DVNTSNEAALSRFFAVDLLQSFGQLNEREKQLIRLRHIDGMEYEDIALILGMKEAAVRTALSRALKHLADLANAIDRAELI
;
A
#
# COMPACT_ATOMS: atom_id res chain seq x y z
N ASP A 1 10.43 -17.10 -6.57
CA ASP A 1 10.05 -16.96 -7.99
C ASP A 1 9.17 -15.72 -8.11
N VAL A 2 9.70 -14.64 -8.70
CA VAL A 2 9.06 -13.31 -8.69
C VAL A 2 7.79 -13.32 -9.55
N ASN A 3 7.69 -14.25 -10.51
CA ASN A 3 6.56 -14.36 -11.43
C ASN A 3 5.30 -14.89 -10.75
N THR A 4 5.44 -15.87 -9.85
CA THR A 4 4.32 -16.45 -9.08
C THR A 4 3.72 -15.46 -8.08
N SER A 5 4.56 -14.60 -7.47
CA SER A 5 4.11 -13.56 -6.55
C SER A 5 3.35 -12.43 -7.25
N ASN A 6 3.74 -12.07 -8.49
CA ASN A 6 3.00 -11.09 -9.29
C ASN A 6 1.66 -11.64 -9.79
N GLU A 7 1.59 -12.91 -10.23
CA GLU A 7 0.32 -13.54 -10.60
C GLU A 7 -0.65 -13.67 -9.42
N ALA A 8 -0.13 -13.95 -8.22
CA ALA A 8 -0.93 -13.94 -6.99
C ALA A 8 -1.44 -12.52 -6.64
N ALA A 9 -0.58 -11.50 -6.77
CA ALA A 9 -0.96 -10.10 -6.54
C ALA A 9 -1.99 -9.56 -7.55
N LEU A 10 -2.04 -10.14 -8.75
CA LEU A 10 -3.00 -9.84 -9.81
C LEU A 10 -4.20 -10.79 -9.82
N SER A 11 -4.26 -11.78 -8.93
CA SER A 11 -5.44 -12.62 -8.75
C SER A 11 -6.62 -11.74 -8.36
N ARG A 12 -7.79 -11.99 -8.96
CA ARG A 12 -9.02 -11.25 -8.67
C ARG A 12 -9.38 -11.27 -7.18
N PHE A 13 -9.04 -12.36 -6.48
CA PHE A 13 -9.24 -12.50 -5.03
C PHE A 13 -8.36 -11.49 -4.26
N PHE A 14 -7.05 -11.51 -4.51
CA PHE A 14 -6.10 -10.59 -3.87
C PHE A 14 -6.41 -9.12 -4.18
N ALA A 15 -6.87 -8.80 -5.39
CA ALA A 15 -7.24 -7.44 -5.76
C ALA A 15 -8.45 -6.90 -4.96
N VAL A 16 -9.43 -7.76 -4.64
CA VAL A 16 -10.58 -7.39 -3.80
C VAL A 16 -10.15 -7.19 -2.35
N ASP A 17 -9.35 -8.10 -1.81
CA ASP A 17 -8.84 -7.99 -0.44
C ASP A 17 -7.99 -6.73 -0.27
N LEU A 18 -7.10 -6.45 -1.22
CA LEU A 18 -6.27 -5.25 -1.23
C LEU A 18 -7.13 -3.97 -1.23
N LEU A 19 -8.21 -3.94 -2.01
CA LEU A 19 -9.11 -2.80 -2.08
C LEU A 19 -9.87 -2.60 -0.75
N GLN A 20 -10.34 -3.68 -0.12
CA GLN A 20 -11.00 -3.62 1.18
C GLN A 20 -10.03 -3.16 2.28
N SER A 21 -8.83 -3.74 2.31
CA SER A 21 -7.76 -3.36 3.24
C SER A 21 -7.31 -1.91 3.05
N PHE A 22 -7.31 -1.38 1.83
CA PHE A 22 -7.01 0.02 1.58
C PHE A 22 -7.97 0.96 2.33
N GLY A 23 -9.24 0.57 2.49
CA GLY A 23 -10.23 1.31 3.27
C GLY A 23 -9.88 1.43 4.77
N GLN A 24 -9.15 0.45 5.30
CA GLN A 24 -8.79 0.35 6.72
C GLN A 24 -7.53 1.12 7.10
N LEU A 25 -6.72 1.54 6.12
CA LEU A 25 -5.58 2.42 6.35
C LEU A 25 -6.02 3.77 6.94
N ASN A 26 -5.12 4.40 7.71
CA ASN A 26 -5.36 5.78 8.13
C ASN A 26 -5.17 6.76 6.94
N GLU A 27 -5.67 7.99 7.08
CA GLU A 27 -5.65 8.96 5.97
C GLU A 27 -4.24 9.32 5.52
N ARG A 28 -3.25 9.31 6.41
CA ARG A 28 -1.86 9.61 6.05
C ARG A 28 -1.23 8.49 5.23
N GLU A 29 -1.52 7.24 5.56
CA GLU A 29 -1.10 6.07 4.79
C GLU A 29 -1.74 6.06 3.40
N LYS A 30 -3.07 6.29 3.33
CA LYS A 30 -3.79 6.41 2.06
C LYS A 30 -3.20 7.51 1.18
N GLN A 31 -2.95 8.67 1.76
CA GLN A 31 -2.39 9.81 1.03
C GLN A 31 -1.01 9.49 0.46
N LEU A 32 -0.11 8.88 1.25
CA LEU A 32 1.22 8.48 0.77
C LEU A 32 1.14 7.50 -0.41
N ILE A 33 0.29 6.49 -0.31
CA ILE A 33 0.15 5.47 -1.36
C ILE A 33 -0.46 6.09 -2.63
N ARG A 34 -1.48 6.94 -2.50
CA ARG A 34 -2.09 7.64 -3.65
C ARG A 34 -1.07 8.52 -4.38
N LEU A 35 -0.41 9.42 -3.65
CA LEU A 35 0.57 10.33 -4.25
C LEU A 35 1.68 9.56 -4.98
N ARG A 36 2.17 8.46 -4.40
CA ARG A 36 3.25 7.68 -5.02
C ARG A 36 2.78 6.81 -6.18
N HIS A 37 1.71 6.05 -6.01
CA HIS A 37 1.36 4.93 -6.89
C HIS A 37 0.15 5.17 -7.79
N ILE A 38 -0.67 6.18 -7.48
CA ILE A 38 -1.79 6.60 -8.33
C ILE A 38 -1.42 7.86 -9.11
N ASP A 39 -0.93 8.87 -8.41
CA ASP A 39 -0.56 10.15 -9.02
C ASP A 39 0.85 10.11 -9.64
N GLY A 40 1.64 9.08 -9.33
CA GLY A 40 2.96 8.84 -9.93
C GLY A 40 4.04 9.82 -9.48
N MET A 41 3.84 10.52 -8.36
CA MET A 41 4.76 11.56 -7.89
C MET A 41 6.09 10.98 -7.40
N GLU A 42 7.15 11.78 -7.53
CA GLU A 42 8.46 11.46 -6.98
C GLU A 42 8.53 11.78 -5.48
N TYR A 43 9.43 11.09 -4.78
CA TYR A 43 9.54 11.21 -3.31
C TYR A 43 9.84 12.64 -2.83
N GLU A 44 10.60 13.39 -3.62
CA GLU A 44 10.93 14.78 -3.36
C GLU A 44 9.69 15.69 -3.42
N ASP A 45 8.83 15.53 -4.43
CA ASP A 45 7.59 16.30 -4.55
C ASP A 45 6.61 15.96 -3.42
N ILE A 46 6.50 14.68 -3.06
CA ILE A 46 5.68 14.23 -1.93
C ILE A 46 6.19 14.84 -0.63
N ALA A 47 7.51 14.93 -0.46
CA ALA A 47 8.13 15.53 0.72
C ALA A 47 7.75 17.02 0.85
N LEU A 48 7.76 17.76 -0.26
CA LEU A 48 7.31 19.14 -0.31
C LEU A 48 5.83 19.29 0.06
N ILE A 49 4.95 18.46 -0.53
CA ILE A 49 3.50 18.48 -0.26
C ILE A 49 3.19 18.20 1.21
N LEU A 50 3.88 17.23 1.81
CA LEU A 50 3.60 16.78 3.18
C LEU A 50 4.40 17.54 4.24
N GLY A 51 5.28 18.47 3.85
CA GLY A 51 6.18 19.17 4.77
C GLY A 51 7.13 18.23 5.50
N MET A 52 7.62 17.19 4.81
CA MET A 52 8.47 16.14 5.38
C MET A 52 9.87 16.16 4.74
N LYS A 53 10.81 15.44 5.34
CA LYS A 53 12.05 15.06 4.67
C LYS A 53 11.79 13.88 3.73
N GLU A 54 12.43 13.85 2.57
CA GLU A 54 12.28 12.76 1.59
C GLU A 54 12.55 11.37 2.20
N ALA A 55 13.59 11.22 3.02
CA ALA A 55 13.89 9.96 3.71
C ALA A 55 12.75 9.50 4.65
N ALA A 56 12.06 10.46 5.28
CA ALA A 56 10.90 10.18 6.12
C ALA A 56 9.69 9.75 5.28
N VAL A 57 9.50 10.33 4.09
CA VAL A 57 8.47 9.90 3.12
C VAL A 57 8.71 8.44 2.70
N ARG A 58 9.94 8.09 2.30
CA ARG A 58 10.29 6.71 1.88
C ARG A 58 9.99 5.70 2.99
N THR A 59 10.37 6.02 4.22
CA THR A 59 10.13 5.17 5.39
C THR A 59 8.65 5.06 5.71
N ALA A 60 7.91 6.17 5.70
CA ALA A 60 6.48 6.19 5.98
C ALA A 60 5.69 5.41 4.92
N LEU A 61 6.04 5.57 3.64
CA LEU A 61 5.43 4.81 2.55
C LEU A 61 5.71 3.32 2.69
N SER A 62 6.96 2.92 2.98
CA SER A 62 7.31 1.51 3.18
C SER A 62 6.49 0.88 4.31
N ARG A 63 6.28 1.60 5.41
CA ARG A 63 5.44 1.15 6.52
C ARG A 63 3.97 1.05 6.13
N ALA A 64 3.45 2.03 5.38
CA ALA A 64 2.07 2.02 4.88
C ALA A 64 1.81 0.82 3.95
N LEU A 65 2.73 0.53 3.04
CA LEU A 65 2.63 -0.63 2.13
C LEU A 65 2.70 -1.96 2.90
N LYS A 66 3.57 -2.05 3.91
CA LYS A 66 3.62 -3.23 4.77
C LYS A 66 2.31 -3.42 5.53
N HIS A 67 1.78 -2.36 6.13
CA HIS A 67 0.51 -2.42 6.85
C HIS A 67 -0.65 -2.83 5.93
N LEU A 68 -0.71 -2.28 4.71
CA LEU A 68 -1.68 -2.69 3.70
C LEU A 68 -1.59 -4.18 3.35
N ALA A 69 -0.37 -4.70 3.16
CA ALA A 69 -0.16 -6.12 2.88
C ALA A 69 -0.57 -7.01 4.07
N ASP A 70 -0.26 -6.58 5.30
CA ASP A 70 -0.64 -7.32 6.51
C ASP A 70 -2.18 -7.39 6.66
N LEU A 71 -2.89 -6.30 6.35
CA LEU A 71 -4.36 -6.25 6.34
C LEU A 71 -4.95 -7.17 5.25
N ALA A 72 -4.40 -7.15 4.04
CA ALA A 72 -4.90 -7.98 2.93
C ALA A 72 -4.72 -9.48 3.23
N ASN A 73 -3.56 -9.85 3.78
CA ASN A 73 -3.28 -11.24 4.18
C ASN A 73 -4.10 -11.71 5.40
N ALA A 74 -4.71 -10.80 6.16
CA ALA A 74 -5.60 -11.15 7.25
C ALA A 74 -7.02 -11.47 6.76
N ILE A 75 -7.47 -10.82 5.68
CA ILE A 75 -8.77 -11.08 5.04
C ILE A 75 -8.80 -12.48 4.42
N ASP A 76 -7.77 -12.83 3.64
CA ASP A 76 -7.60 -14.16 3.03
C ASP A 76 -7.72 -15.31 4.06
N ARG A 77 -7.23 -15.10 5.29
CA ARG A 77 -7.31 -16.11 6.35
C ARG A 77 -8.67 -16.18 7.05
N ALA A 78 -9.46 -15.11 7.03
CA ALA A 78 -10.76 -15.08 7.68
C ALA A 78 -11.83 -15.85 6.88
N GLU A 79 -11.65 -16.00 5.56
CA GLU A 79 -12.56 -16.79 4.71
C GLU A 79 -12.28 -18.30 4.72
N LEU A 80 -11.21 -18.74 5.40
CA LEU A 80 -10.79 -20.15 5.51
C LEU A 80 -11.21 -20.85 6.82
N ILE A 81 -11.97 -20.18 7.70
CA ILE A 81 -12.48 -20.70 8.99
C ILE A 81 -14.00 -20.76 8.94
#